data_AF-M7P3C5-F1
#
_entry.id   AF-M7P3C5-F1
#
_cell.length_a   1.000
_cell.length_b   1.000
_cell.length_c   1.000
_cell.angle_alpha   90.00
_cell.angle_beta   90.00
_cell.angle_gamma   90.00
#
_symmetry.space_group_name_H-M   'P 1'
#
loop_
_entity.id
_entity.type
_entity.pdbx_description
1 polymer ?
#
loop_
_entity_poly.entity_id
_entity_poly.type
_entity_poly.pdbx_seq_one_letter_code
_entity_poly.pdbx_strand_id
1 'polypeptide(L)'
;MRKSYPFFNKTQLFLPFLLFLAACTDDAELASENLTIPGKHTVEIFKSTGSVQCEPGSGYSLGQMLAELNNQDIEVYTAACGVMTGMQFIAMCGAGDGNINVFAIDQADLAVALELGFAVTDELPGDNDGPLWQLKKCAPMTADSSSALQ
;
A
#
# COMPACT_ATOMS: atom_id res chain seq x y z
N MET A 1 19.41 -31.51 -56.40
CA MET A 1 19.01 -30.57 -55.33
C MET A 1 17.57 -30.15 -55.64
N ARG A 2 16.56 -30.93 -55.23
CA ARG A 2 15.76 -30.81 -53.99
C ARG A 2 15.36 -29.33 -53.70
N LYS A 3 14.08 -28.91 -53.72
CA LYS A 3 12.81 -29.59 -54.02
C LYS A 3 11.74 -28.53 -54.41
N SER A 4 11.10 -28.81 -55.54
CA SER A 4 9.79 -28.42 -56.11
C SER A 4 8.96 -27.25 -55.57
N TYR A 5 8.59 -26.40 -56.54
CA TYR A 5 7.50 -25.41 -56.59
C TYR A 5 6.07 -26.06 -56.66
N PRO A 6 4.98 -25.36 -57.08
CA PRO A 6 3.78 -25.06 -56.28
C PRO A 6 2.50 -25.69 -56.88
N PHE A 7 1.32 -25.24 -56.42
CA PHE A 7 0.03 -25.26 -57.15
C PHE A 7 -0.65 -26.63 -57.43
N PHE A 8 -1.65 -27.00 -56.61
CA PHE A 8 -2.80 -27.86 -57.01
C PHE A 8 -3.87 -27.87 -55.89
N ASN A 9 -4.97 -27.12 -55.99
CA ASN A 9 -6.28 -27.56 -56.50
C ASN A 9 -6.83 -28.88 -55.89
N LYS A 10 -7.85 -28.78 -55.02
CA LYS A 10 -9.07 -29.63 -55.09
C LYS A 10 -10.14 -29.24 -54.06
N THR A 11 -11.07 -28.41 -54.52
CA THR A 11 -12.53 -28.70 -54.59
C THR A 11 -13.06 -29.97 -53.88
N GLN A 12 -14.10 -29.74 -53.05
CA GLN A 12 -15.31 -30.56 -52.76
C GLN A 12 -15.42 -31.37 -51.44
N LEU A 13 -16.44 -30.94 -50.67
CA LEU A 13 -17.54 -31.72 -50.05
C LEU A 13 -17.32 -32.37 -48.67
N PHE A 14 -18.01 -31.85 -47.64
CA PHE A 14 -18.87 -32.57 -46.67
C PHE A 14 -19.53 -31.53 -45.74
N LEU A 15 -20.75 -31.09 -46.08
CA LEU A 15 -22.03 -31.25 -45.35
C LEU A 15 -22.13 -30.65 -43.91
N PRO A 16 -23.26 -29.98 -43.59
CA PRO A 16 -23.39 -29.01 -42.51
C PRO A 16 -23.58 -29.68 -41.16
N PHE A 17 -22.76 -29.33 -40.17
CA PHE A 17 -23.10 -29.60 -38.77
C PHE A 17 -23.76 -28.36 -38.17
N LEU A 18 -25.09 -28.43 -38.16
CA LEU A 18 -26.01 -27.56 -37.43
C LEU A 18 -25.58 -27.38 -35.97
N LEU A 19 -25.76 -26.15 -35.50
CA LEU A 19 -26.18 -25.76 -34.14
C LEU A 19 -25.89 -26.75 -33.01
N PHE A 20 -24.92 -26.38 -32.16
CA PHE A 20 -25.11 -26.50 -30.70
C PHE A 20 -24.71 -25.19 -30.05
N LEU A 21 -25.73 -24.37 -29.76
CA LEU A 21 -25.67 -23.34 -28.73
C LEU A 21 -25.57 -24.06 -27.38
N ALA A 22 -24.38 -24.07 -26.80
CA ALA A 22 -24.20 -24.25 -25.37
C ALA A 22 -23.53 -22.97 -24.86
N ALA A 23 -24.36 -22.04 -24.40
CA ALA A 23 -23.94 -20.94 -23.56
C ALA A 23 -23.60 -21.49 -22.18
N CYS A 24 -22.35 -21.31 -21.74
CA CYS A 24 -22.05 -21.02 -20.34
C CYS A 24 -21.13 -19.81 -20.37
N THR A 25 -21.66 -18.69 -19.86
CA THR A 25 -20.89 -17.53 -19.47
C THR A 25 -20.27 -17.87 -18.12
N ASP A 26 -19.01 -18.27 -18.11
CA ASP A 26 -18.21 -18.27 -16.89
C ASP A 26 -17.31 -17.02 -16.93
N ASP A 27 -17.95 -15.85 -16.96
CA ASP A 27 -17.30 -14.63 -16.49
C ASP A 27 -17.26 -14.73 -14.96
N ALA A 28 -16.36 -15.58 -14.46
CA ALA A 28 -15.85 -15.46 -13.11
C ALA A 28 -14.94 -14.23 -13.11
N GLU A 29 -15.56 -13.05 -13.01
CA GLU A 29 -14.90 -11.82 -12.59
C GLU A 29 -14.30 -12.09 -11.20
N LEU A 30 -13.01 -12.42 -11.18
CA LEU A 30 -12.17 -12.27 -10.00
C LEU A 30 -12.00 -10.77 -9.79
N ALA A 31 -13.07 -10.13 -9.31
CA ALA A 31 -12.97 -8.86 -8.63
C ALA A 31 -12.06 -9.09 -7.43
N SER A 32 -10.82 -8.65 -7.58
CA SER A 32 -9.90 -8.40 -6.47
C SER A 32 -10.48 -7.24 -5.66
N GLU A 33 -11.48 -7.54 -4.84
CA GLU A 33 -11.91 -6.63 -3.80
C GLU A 33 -11.11 -7.00 -2.55
N ASN A 34 -10.14 -6.13 -2.28
CA ASN A 34 -9.71 -5.70 -0.96
C ASN A 34 -10.62 -6.24 0.16
N LEU A 35 -10.06 -6.77 1.24
CA LEU A 35 -10.81 -7.33 2.37
C LEU A 35 -11.74 -6.28 3.04
N THR A 36 -12.87 -5.97 2.44
CA THR A 36 -13.96 -5.23 3.04
C THR A 36 -14.87 -6.23 3.72
N ILE A 37 -14.71 -6.33 5.04
CA ILE A 37 -15.73 -6.91 5.90
C ILE A 37 -17.00 -6.08 5.66
N PRO A 38 -18.12 -6.68 5.22
CA PRO A 38 -19.34 -5.94 4.95
C PRO A 38 -19.81 -5.26 6.24
N GLY A 39 -19.61 -3.94 6.32
CA GLY A 39 -20.02 -3.11 7.45
C GLY A 39 -18.91 -2.32 8.17
N LYS A 40 -17.61 -2.51 7.87
CA LYS A 40 -16.54 -1.67 8.43
C LYS A 40 -15.82 -0.88 7.34
N HIS A 41 -16.22 0.38 7.17
CA HIS A 41 -15.51 1.31 6.30
C HIS A 41 -14.23 1.74 7.01
N THR A 42 -13.09 1.31 6.50
CA THR A 42 -11.78 1.65 7.08
C THR A 42 -11.08 2.69 6.22
N VAL A 43 -10.25 3.51 6.86
CA VAL A 43 -9.42 4.52 6.20
C VAL A 43 -7.97 4.40 6.67
N GLU A 44 -7.03 4.52 5.74
CA GLU A 44 -5.61 4.58 6.04
C GLU A 44 -5.19 6.03 6.32
N ILE A 45 -4.62 6.24 7.50
CA ILE A 45 -4.09 7.51 7.95
C ILE A 45 -2.60 7.38 8.24
N PHE A 46 -1.88 8.49 8.15
CA PHE A 46 -0.46 8.56 8.48
C PHE A 46 -0.13 9.80 9.30
N LYS A 47 1.02 9.75 9.97
CA LYS A 47 1.65 10.91 10.60
C LYS A 47 3.16 10.79 10.48
N SER A 48 3.84 11.90 10.22
CA SER A 48 5.31 11.92 10.21
C SER A 48 5.84 11.56 11.59
N THR A 49 6.84 10.69 11.64
CA THR A 49 7.53 10.34 12.89
C THR A 49 8.25 11.54 13.50
N GLY A 50 8.55 12.57 12.71
CA GLY A 50 9.41 13.68 13.11
C GLY A 50 10.88 13.26 13.32
N SER A 51 11.28 12.09 12.82
CA SER A 51 12.66 11.64 12.86
C SER A 51 13.54 12.44 11.91
N VAL A 52 14.83 12.51 12.23
CA VAL A 52 15.82 13.29 11.50
C VAL A 52 16.98 12.44 11.02
N GLN A 53 17.60 12.89 9.93
CA GLN A 53 18.79 12.27 9.36
C GLN A 53 19.96 12.31 10.34
N CYS A 54 20.78 11.24 10.29
CA CYS A 54 21.91 10.99 11.20
C CYS A 54 21.53 10.62 12.64
N GLU A 55 20.25 10.60 13.01
CA GLU A 55 19.78 10.20 14.34
C GLU A 55 18.79 9.01 14.25
N PRO A 56 19.29 7.78 14.10
CA PRO A 56 18.44 6.61 13.97
C PRO A 56 17.63 6.39 15.26
N GLY A 57 16.32 6.15 15.11
CA GLY A 57 15.42 5.96 16.25
C GLY A 57 14.94 7.26 16.91
N SER A 58 15.30 8.43 16.36
CA SER A 58 14.65 9.69 16.71
C SER A 58 13.15 9.70 16.34
N GLY A 59 12.42 10.68 16.85
CA GLY A 59 10.99 10.84 16.57
C GLY A 59 10.08 9.89 17.34
N TYR A 60 8.81 9.87 16.96
CA TYR A 60 7.78 9.05 17.58
C TYR A 60 7.73 7.64 16.98
N SER A 61 7.82 6.65 17.86
CA SER A 61 7.68 5.24 17.49
C SER A 61 6.23 4.87 17.13
N LEU A 62 6.07 3.75 16.41
CA LEU A 62 4.77 3.20 16.03
C LEU A 62 3.84 3.05 17.23
N GLY A 63 4.36 2.53 18.36
CA GLY A 63 3.51 2.32 19.54
C GLY A 63 3.22 3.57 20.35
N GLN A 64 4.05 4.61 20.29
CA GLN A 64 3.71 5.90 20.90
C GLN A 64 2.51 6.52 20.17
N MET A 65 2.51 6.49 18.84
CA MET A 65 1.36 6.97 18.06
C MET A 65 0.14 6.05 18.15
N LEU A 66 0.35 4.73 18.22
CA LEU A 66 -0.74 3.79 18.50
C LEU A 66 -1.41 4.09 19.84
N ALA A 67 -0.62 4.40 20.88
CA ALA A 67 -1.14 4.80 22.18
C ALA A 67 -1.85 6.17 22.10
N GLU A 68 -1.34 7.11 21.30
CA GLU A 68 -2.01 8.40 21.03
C GLU A 68 -3.44 8.19 20.48
N LEU A 69 -3.60 7.31 19.49
CA LEU A 69 -4.91 6.94 18.91
C LEU A 69 -5.80 6.21 19.92
N ASN A 70 -5.28 5.19 20.59
CA ASN A 70 -6.05 4.41 21.58
C ASN A 70 -6.51 5.26 22.78
N ASN A 71 -5.75 6.29 23.18
CA ASN A 71 -6.13 7.21 24.25
C ASN A 71 -7.30 8.12 23.86
N GLN A 72 -7.67 8.19 22.58
CA GLN A 72 -8.87 8.84 22.08
C GLN A 72 -9.98 7.83 21.74
N ASP A 73 -9.88 6.59 22.25
CA ASP A 73 -10.81 5.49 22.01
C ASP A 73 -10.92 5.07 20.52
N ILE A 74 -9.91 5.40 19.70
CA ILE A 74 -9.86 5.03 18.27
C ILE A 74 -9.35 3.59 18.15
N GLU A 75 -10.13 2.71 17.51
CA GLU A 75 -9.72 1.33 17.23
C GLU A 75 -8.80 1.27 16.00
N VAL A 76 -7.61 0.69 16.17
CA VAL A 76 -6.64 0.50 15.08
C VAL A 76 -6.63 -0.95 14.60
N TYR A 77 -6.89 -1.16 13.30
CA TYR A 77 -6.89 -2.48 12.67
C TYR A 77 -5.53 -2.93 12.19
N THR A 78 -4.75 -1.99 11.64
CA THR A 78 -3.40 -2.25 11.15
C THR A 78 -2.49 -1.10 11.57
N ALA A 79 -1.21 -1.42 11.77
CA ALA A 79 -0.18 -0.46 12.11
C ALA A 79 1.11 -0.83 11.37
N ALA A 80 1.70 0.12 10.66
CA ALA A 80 2.88 -0.08 9.85
C ALA A 80 3.84 1.10 9.92
N CYS A 81 5.13 0.83 9.72
CA CYS A 81 6.12 1.87 9.52
C CYS A 81 6.37 2.05 8.03
N GLY A 82 6.48 3.29 7.59
CA GLY A 82 6.68 3.63 6.18
C GLY A 82 7.68 4.74 5.97
N VAL A 83 7.93 5.00 4.69
CA VAL A 83 8.67 6.17 4.19
C VAL A 83 7.89 6.77 3.01
N MET A 84 7.77 8.09 2.98
CA MET A 84 7.10 8.81 1.89
C MET A 84 7.88 8.63 0.58
N THR A 85 7.18 8.41 -0.53
CA THR A 85 7.78 8.40 -1.88
C THR A 85 7.58 9.77 -2.55
N GLY A 86 8.23 10.01 -3.68
CA GLY A 86 8.09 11.27 -4.43
C GLY A 86 8.72 12.51 -3.76
N MET A 87 9.00 12.46 -2.47
CA MET A 87 9.65 13.55 -1.73
C MET A 87 11.16 13.37 -1.66
N GLN A 88 11.89 14.46 -1.94
CA GLN A 88 13.33 14.54 -1.78
C GLN A 88 13.66 15.36 -0.53
N PHE A 89 14.43 14.79 0.38
CA PHE A 89 14.91 15.48 1.56
C PHE A 89 16.36 15.90 1.34
N ILE A 90 16.71 17.14 1.73
CA ILE A 90 18.10 17.59 1.65
C ILE A 90 18.97 16.72 2.55
N ALA A 91 20.10 16.23 2.03
CA ALA A 91 21.01 15.36 2.76
C ALA A 91 21.83 16.17 3.78
N MET A 92 21.27 16.40 4.96
CA MET A 92 21.89 17.15 6.06
C MET A 92 21.47 16.55 7.41
N CYS A 93 22.43 16.37 8.32
CA CYS A 93 22.10 15.90 9.67
C CYS A 93 21.15 16.88 10.36
N GLY A 94 20.11 16.35 11.00
CA GLY A 94 19.03 17.14 11.60
C GLY A 94 17.90 17.55 10.65
N ALA A 95 18.03 17.33 9.33
CA ALA A 95 16.90 17.46 8.41
C ALA A 95 15.93 16.27 8.55
N GLY A 96 14.66 16.46 8.19
CA GLY A 96 13.68 15.36 8.17
C GLY A 96 14.08 14.23 7.20
N ASP A 97 13.60 13.03 7.47
CA ASP A 97 13.99 11.81 6.73
C ASP A 97 12.82 11.10 6.02
N GLY A 98 11.62 11.70 6.04
CA GLY A 98 10.44 11.18 5.35
C GLY A 98 9.80 9.95 5.99
N ASN A 99 10.20 9.59 7.20
CA ASN A 99 9.60 8.48 7.91
C ASN A 99 8.20 8.84 8.41
N ILE A 100 7.29 7.88 8.28
CA ILE A 100 5.90 7.98 8.70
C ILE A 100 5.48 6.69 9.43
N ASN A 101 4.48 6.80 10.30
CA ASN A 101 3.70 5.65 10.76
C ASN A 101 2.33 5.70 10.10
N VAL A 102 1.83 4.54 9.68
CA VAL A 102 0.57 4.37 8.95
C VAL A 102 -0.34 3.46 9.76
N PHE A 103 -1.62 3.81 9.83
CA PHE A 103 -2.64 3.09 10.59
C PHE A 103 -3.93 2.96 9.77
N ALA A 104 -4.62 1.82 9.87
CA ALA A 104 -5.99 1.71 9.40
C ALA A 104 -6.95 1.83 10.59
N ILE A 105 -7.91 2.76 10.50
CA ILE A 105 -8.91 3.04 11.54
C ILE A 105 -10.32 3.01 10.94
N ASP A 106 -11.35 3.13 11.78
CA ASP A 106 -12.71 3.32 11.28
C ASP A 106 -12.85 4.71 10.63
N GLN A 107 -13.59 4.79 9.52
CA GLN A 107 -13.89 6.07 8.87
C GLN A 107 -14.59 7.06 9.80
N ALA A 108 -15.37 6.58 10.77
CA ALA A 108 -16.04 7.42 11.75
C ALA A 108 -15.08 8.20 12.65
N ASP A 109 -13.88 7.65 12.90
CA ASP A 109 -12.87 8.24 13.79
C ASP A 109 -11.92 9.21 13.06
N LEU A 110 -12.05 9.33 11.74
CA LEU A 110 -11.16 10.15 10.92
C LEU A 110 -11.07 11.59 11.41
N ALA A 111 -12.20 12.22 11.75
CA ALA A 111 -12.21 13.60 12.21
C ALA A 111 -11.34 13.81 13.47
N VAL A 112 -11.42 12.89 14.43
CA VAL A 112 -10.61 12.93 15.66
C VAL A 112 -9.14 12.68 15.34
N ALA A 113 -8.84 11.74 14.45
CA ALA A 113 -7.47 11.48 14.02
C ALA A 113 -6.83 12.70 13.32
N LEU A 114 -7.59 13.43 12.49
CA LEU A 114 -7.12 14.67 11.86
C LEU A 114 -6.82 15.75 12.90
N GLU A 115 -7.62 15.88 13.97
CA GLU A 115 -7.36 16.81 15.07
C GLU A 115 -6.06 16.46 15.85
N LEU A 116 -5.70 15.18 15.93
CA LEU A 116 -4.41 14.71 16.47
C LEU A 116 -3.22 14.95 15.51
N GLY A 117 -3.46 15.52 14.33
CA GLY A 117 -2.43 15.82 13.33
C GLY A 117 -2.04 14.62 12.45
N PHE A 118 -2.91 13.61 12.34
CA PHE A 118 -2.81 12.63 11.26
C PHE A 118 -3.39 13.21 9.96
N ALA A 119 -3.06 12.59 8.84
CA ALA A 119 -3.61 12.89 7.52
C ALA A 119 -3.97 11.58 6.79
N VAL A 120 -4.81 11.63 5.76
CA VAL A 120 -5.15 10.45 4.97
C VAL A 120 -3.98 10.12 4.04
N THR A 121 -3.63 8.85 3.85
CA THR A 121 -2.50 8.46 2.98
C THR A 121 -2.64 8.92 1.54
N ASP A 122 -3.87 9.12 1.07
CA ASP A 122 -4.17 9.62 -0.27
C ASP A 122 -3.77 11.10 -0.47
N GLU A 123 -3.55 11.83 0.61
CA GLU A 123 -3.09 13.23 0.58
C GLU A 123 -1.56 13.35 0.55
N LEU A 124 -0.83 12.22 0.62
CA LEU A 124 0.62 12.23 0.50
C LEU A 124 1.02 12.79 -0.88
N PRO A 125 1.98 13.74 -0.93
CA PRO A 125 2.50 14.21 -2.20
C PRO A 125 3.26 13.05 -2.87
N GLY A 126 2.85 12.71 -4.09
CA GLY A 126 3.54 11.70 -4.88
C GLY A 126 3.35 11.94 -6.37
N ASP A 127 4.25 11.33 -7.14
CA ASP A 127 4.10 11.26 -8.58
C ASP A 127 3.07 10.17 -8.90
N ASN A 128 2.22 10.37 -9.91
CA ASN A 128 1.14 9.44 -10.30
C ASN A 128 1.65 8.07 -10.80
N ASP A 129 2.94 7.78 -10.63
CA ASP A 129 3.68 6.64 -11.15
C ASP A 129 3.93 5.53 -10.10
N GLY A 130 3.39 5.66 -8.88
CA GLY A 130 3.57 4.64 -7.84
C GLY A 130 2.84 4.89 -6.51
N PRO A 131 3.00 3.99 -5.52
CA PRO A 131 2.42 4.19 -4.20
C PRO A 131 3.06 5.40 -3.51
N LEU A 132 2.24 6.21 -2.82
CA LEU A 132 2.64 7.48 -2.18
C LEU A 132 3.56 7.28 -0.95
N TRP A 133 3.67 6.04 -0.48
CA TRP A 133 4.58 5.62 0.58
C TRP A 133 5.00 4.16 0.37
N GLN A 134 6.10 3.74 1.01
CA GLN A 134 6.60 2.37 0.99
C GLN A 134 6.72 1.81 2.40
N LEU A 135 6.30 0.56 2.56
CA LEU A 135 6.45 -0.20 3.80
C LEU A 135 7.94 -0.36 4.14
N LYS A 136 8.29 -0.14 5.40
CA LYS A 136 9.61 -0.44 5.95
C LYS A 136 9.50 -1.25 7.23
N LYS A 137 10.62 -1.86 7.61
CA LYS A 137 10.75 -2.47 8.94
C LYS A 137 10.66 -1.38 10.00
N CYS A 138 9.79 -1.58 10.98
CA CYS A 138 9.74 -0.72 12.14
C CYS A 138 11.04 -0.78 12.92
N ALA A 139 11.50 0.38 13.38
CA ALA A 139 12.58 0.43 14.34
C ALA A 139 12.13 -0.34 15.59
N PRO A 140 12.98 -1.20 16.16
CA PRO A 140 12.68 -1.80 17.46
C PRO A 140 12.45 -0.65 18.47
N MET A 141 11.44 -0.79 19.32
CA MET A 141 11.31 0.06 20.49
C MET A 141 12.53 -0.19 21.38
N THR A 142 13.61 0.54 21.14
CA THR A 142 14.79 0.45 21.97
C THR A 142 14.47 1.15 23.28
N ALA A 143 13.93 0.41 24.24
CA ALA A 143 14.25 0.67 25.64
C ALA A 143 15.72 0.28 25.86
N ASP A 144 16.68 0.98 25.23
CA ASP A 144 18.05 1.01 25.74
C ASP A 144 18.90 2.08 25.05
N SER A 145 19.29 3.08 25.84
CA SER A 145 20.40 3.98 25.60
C SER A 145 21.74 3.28 25.89
N SER A 146 22.01 2.10 25.33
CA SER A 146 23.26 1.34 25.57
C SER A 146 24.08 1.08 24.30
N SER A 147 24.07 2.03 23.34
CA SER A 147 25.08 2.04 22.26
C SER A 147 25.91 3.33 22.22
N ALA A 148 25.99 4.01 23.36
CA ALA A 148 27.07 4.97 23.64
C ALA A 148 28.02 4.31 24.65
N LEU A 149 29.21 3.94 24.17
CA LEU A 149 30.32 3.27 24.87
C LEU A 149 30.23 1.74 24.94
N GLN A 150 30.75 1.08 23.91
CA GLN A 150 31.94 0.20 24.01
C GLN A 150 32.45 -0.17 22.62
#